data_AF-A0A3M0A5I9-F1
#
_entry.id   AF-A0A3M0A5I9-F1
#
_cell.length_a   1.000
_cell.length_b   1.000
_cell.length_c   1.000
_cell.angle_alpha   90.00
_cell.angle_beta   90.00
_cell.angle_gamma   90.00
#
_symmetry.space_group_name_H-M   'P 1'
#
loop_
_entity.id
_entity.type
_entity.pdbx_description
1 polymer ?
#
loop_
_entity_poly.entity_id
_entity_poly.type
_entity_poly.pdbx_seq_one_letter_code
_entity_poly.pdbx_strand_id
1 'polypeptide(L)'
;MKKILLVCLLATISTFAQSNKAVKKTKQSNIESITLAGGCYWCVEAIYENLDGVKSVVSGYAGGKIANPNYEQVSTGTTGHAEVVKITYDKNVTNLDEIFNVFFTVHDPTTLNRQGGDVGTQYRSAIFYKNEAQKAAAQSIINELKKAKIYNSAIVTTLEPLKQFYKAEDYQQNYYANNKNQQYCKLVIQPKIEKFEKLFKDRLKNKK
;
A
#
# COMPACT_ATOMS: atom_id res chain seq x y z
N MET A 1 3.21 85.62 -33.83
CA MET A 1 2.92 85.52 -35.28
C MET A 1 3.29 84.13 -35.76
N LYS A 2 2.35 83.46 -36.46
CA LYS A 2 2.52 82.26 -37.31
C LYS A 2 2.93 80.96 -36.60
N LYS A 3 2.43 79.77 -36.89
CA LYS A 3 1.27 79.25 -37.65
C LYS A 3 1.26 77.76 -37.27
N ILE A 4 0.07 77.26 -36.96
CA ILE A 4 -0.41 75.87 -37.07
C ILE A 4 0.47 74.96 -37.95
N LEU A 5 0.85 73.77 -37.44
CA LEU A 5 0.71 72.54 -38.23
C LEU A 5 0.48 71.31 -37.34
N LEU A 6 -0.68 70.71 -37.58
CA LEU A 6 -1.21 69.48 -37.01
C LEU A 6 -0.64 68.32 -37.83
N VAL A 7 0.01 67.35 -37.17
CA VAL A 7 0.29 66.03 -37.75
C VAL A 7 -0.04 64.97 -36.70
N CYS A 8 -1.20 64.34 -36.89
CA CYS A 8 -1.57 63.08 -36.27
C CYS A 8 -0.71 61.96 -36.88
N LEU A 9 -0.01 61.19 -36.05
CA LEU A 9 0.49 59.88 -36.44
C LEU A 9 0.22 58.86 -35.32
N LEU A 10 -0.86 58.12 -35.57
CA LEU A 10 -1.34 56.85 -35.01
C LEU A 10 -0.37 56.09 -34.08
N ALA A 11 -0.66 56.11 -32.78
CA ALA A 11 -0.12 55.13 -31.83
C ALA A 11 -0.90 53.81 -31.99
N THR A 12 -0.29 52.80 -32.60
CA THR A 12 -0.82 51.43 -32.60
C THR A 12 -0.67 50.84 -31.21
N ILE A 13 -1.75 50.86 -30.43
CA ILE A 13 -1.86 50.10 -29.19
C ILE A 13 -2.02 48.63 -29.59
N SER A 14 -0.92 47.89 -29.62
CA SER A 14 -0.96 46.43 -29.68
C SER A 14 -1.49 45.92 -28.34
N THR A 15 -2.79 45.65 -28.29
CA THR A 15 -3.44 44.93 -27.19
C THR A 15 -2.91 43.50 -27.18
N PHE A 16 -1.94 43.21 -26.32
CA PHE A 16 -1.58 41.84 -25.97
C PHE A 16 -2.73 41.28 -25.11
N ALA A 17 -3.64 40.56 -25.77
CA ALA A 17 -4.69 39.81 -25.07
C ALA A 17 -4.03 38.65 -24.31
N GLN A 18 -3.77 38.85 -23.03
CA GLN A 18 -3.28 37.82 -22.13
C GLN A 18 -4.42 36.83 -21.89
N SER A 19 -4.41 35.73 -22.65
CA SER A 19 -5.29 34.58 -22.44
C SER A 19 -5.03 34.00 -21.05
N ASN A 20 -5.81 34.44 -20.06
CA ASN A 20 -5.94 33.78 -18.76
C ASN A 20 -6.58 32.41 -18.97
N LYS A 21 -5.77 31.41 -19.35
CA LYS A 21 -6.15 30.01 -19.19
C LYS A 21 -6.17 29.74 -17.70
N ALA A 22 -7.37 29.76 -17.13
CA ALA A 22 -7.64 29.27 -15.79
C ALA A 22 -7.08 27.84 -15.69
N VAL A 23 -5.99 27.69 -14.93
CA VAL A 23 -5.46 26.38 -14.57
C VAL A 23 -6.52 25.72 -13.69
N LYS A 24 -7.30 24.80 -14.27
CA LYS A 24 -8.15 23.87 -13.51
C LYS A 24 -7.23 23.09 -12.58
N LYS A 25 -7.15 23.48 -11.30
CA LYS A 25 -6.63 22.65 -10.23
C LYS A 25 -7.51 21.40 -10.17
N THR A 26 -7.09 20.33 -10.83
CA THR A 26 -7.67 19.00 -10.60
C THR A 26 -7.42 18.64 -9.15
N LYS A 27 -8.48 18.53 -8.36
CA LYS A 27 -8.45 18.06 -6.98
C LYS A 27 -7.79 16.68 -6.97
N GLN A 28 -6.54 16.60 -6.51
CA GLN A 28 -5.82 15.35 -6.35
C GLN A 28 -6.70 14.38 -5.54
N SER A 29 -6.84 13.13 -5.99
CA SER A 29 -7.53 12.12 -5.19
C SER A 29 -6.80 11.94 -3.84
N ASN A 30 -7.57 11.96 -2.76
CA ASN A 30 -7.06 11.63 -1.43
C ASN A 30 -6.89 10.13 -1.23
N ILE A 31 -7.34 9.32 -2.19
CA ILE A 31 -7.21 7.87 -2.17
C ILE A 31 -5.88 7.44 -2.78
N GLU A 32 -5.13 6.63 -2.05
CA GLU A 32 -3.89 5.99 -2.50
C GLU A 32 -3.94 4.48 -2.29
N SER A 33 -2.92 3.79 -2.78
CA SER A 33 -2.77 2.35 -2.57
C SER A 33 -1.32 1.92 -2.40
N ILE A 34 -1.11 0.89 -1.60
CA ILE A 34 0.18 0.19 -1.41
C ILE A 34 -0.05 -1.32 -1.45
N THR A 35 0.92 -2.09 -1.92
CA THR A 35 0.83 -3.56 -2.00
C THR A 35 1.88 -4.19 -1.09
N LEU A 36 1.46 -5.07 -0.18
CA LEU A 36 2.30 -5.64 0.87
C LEU A 36 2.23 -7.18 0.85
N ALA A 37 3.36 -7.85 1.05
CA ALA A 37 3.46 -9.28 1.33
C ALA A 37 3.97 -9.48 2.77
N GLY A 38 3.24 -10.23 3.59
CA GLY A 38 3.57 -10.44 5.01
C GLY A 38 3.32 -11.88 5.48
N GLY A 39 3.37 -12.85 4.58
CA GLY A 39 2.90 -14.21 4.80
C GLY A 39 1.54 -14.46 4.16
N CYS A 40 0.74 -15.38 4.73
CA CYS A 40 -0.61 -15.68 4.26
C CYS A 40 -1.46 -14.40 4.12
N TYR A 41 -1.96 -14.11 2.92
CA TYR A 41 -2.72 -12.87 2.68
C TYR A 41 -4.02 -12.81 3.49
N TRP A 42 -4.59 -13.94 3.93
CA TRP A 42 -5.83 -13.94 4.74
C TRP A 42 -5.59 -13.28 6.10
N CYS A 43 -4.39 -13.47 6.66
CA CYS A 43 -3.98 -12.81 7.89
C CYS A 43 -3.90 -11.29 7.67
N VAL A 44 -3.19 -10.89 6.62
CA VAL A 44 -2.89 -9.48 6.35
C VAL A 44 -4.15 -8.72 5.93
N GLU A 45 -5.01 -9.34 5.12
CA GLU A 45 -6.32 -8.83 4.70
C GLU A 45 -7.19 -8.48 5.91
N ALA A 46 -7.41 -9.47 6.79
CA ALA A 46 -8.28 -9.30 7.95
C ALA A 46 -7.79 -8.19 8.91
N ILE A 47 -6.47 -7.98 9.02
CA ILE A 47 -5.92 -6.89 9.81
C ILE A 47 -6.25 -5.53 9.18
N TYR A 48 -5.92 -5.33 7.90
CA TYR A 48 -6.11 -4.02 7.26
C TYR A 48 -7.58 -3.69 6.99
N GLU A 49 -8.46 -4.68 6.88
CA GLU A 49 -9.90 -4.45 6.83
C GLU A 49 -10.41 -3.69 8.05
N ASN A 50 -9.76 -3.89 9.21
CA ASN A 50 -10.10 -3.27 10.48
C ASN A 50 -9.35 -1.95 10.76
N LEU A 51 -8.38 -1.55 9.93
CA LEU A 51 -7.66 -0.29 10.11
C LEU A 51 -8.49 0.91 9.64
N ASP A 52 -8.60 1.93 10.50
CA ASP A 52 -9.28 3.19 10.17
C ASP A 52 -8.58 3.91 9.01
N GLY A 53 -9.36 4.52 8.12
CA GLY A 53 -8.87 5.12 6.89
C GLY A 53 -8.62 4.15 5.72
N VAL A 54 -8.51 2.84 5.97
CA VAL A 54 -8.47 1.83 4.89
C VAL A 54 -9.86 1.67 4.28
N LYS A 55 -9.95 1.85 2.96
CA LYS A 55 -11.20 1.77 2.19
C LYS A 55 -11.45 0.40 1.59
N SER A 56 -10.41 -0.29 1.13
CA SER A 56 -10.52 -1.67 0.65
C SER A 56 -9.19 -2.40 0.78
N VAL A 57 -9.27 -3.71 0.96
CA VAL A 57 -8.12 -4.62 0.93
C VAL A 57 -8.47 -5.73 -0.06
N VAL A 58 -7.53 -6.07 -0.94
CA VAL A 58 -7.74 -7.09 -1.96
C VAL A 58 -6.56 -8.06 -1.95
N SER A 59 -6.84 -9.33 -1.67
CA SER A 59 -5.85 -10.41 -1.70
C SER A 59 -5.48 -10.76 -3.14
N GLY A 60 -4.21 -11.07 -3.37
CA GLY A 60 -3.68 -11.30 -4.71
C GLY A 60 -2.25 -11.82 -4.75
N TYR A 61 -1.68 -11.77 -5.96
CA TYR A 61 -0.36 -12.26 -6.31
C TYR A 61 0.47 -11.17 -7.00
N ALA A 62 1.73 -11.01 -6.59
CA ALA A 62 2.65 -10.06 -7.22
C ALA A 62 4.12 -10.48 -7.10
N GLY A 63 4.98 -9.89 -7.93
CA GLY A 63 6.44 -10.10 -7.89
C GLY A 63 6.96 -11.36 -8.60
N GLY A 64 6.06 -12.21 -9.11
CA GLY A 64 6.42 -13.40 -9.86
C GLY A 64 6.65 -13.18 -11.35
N LYS A 65 6.93 -14.28 -12.05
CA LYS A 65 7.37 -14.29 -13.45
C LYS A 65 6.27 -14.60 -14.45
N ILE A 66 5.23 -15.31 -14.03
CA ILE A 66 4.13 -15.72 -14.92
C ILE A 66 2.96 -14.73 -14.86
N ALA A 67 2.23 -14.62 -15.97
CA ALA A 67 1.00 -13.84 -16.04
C ALA A 67 -0.20 -14.67 -15.59
N ASN A 68 -1.17 -13.99 -14.95
CA ASN A 68 -2.44 -14.57 -14.50
C ASN A 68 -2.26 -15.89 -13.72
N PRO A 69 -1.44 -15.92 -12.65
CA PRO A 69 -1.29 -17.11 -11.83
C PRO A 69 -2.60 -17.45 -11.11
N ASN A 70 -2.84 -18.73 -10.85
CA ASN A 70 -3.86 -19.19 -9.90
C ASN A 70 -3.23 -19.62 -8.56
N TYR A 71 -4.08 -19.85 -7.56
CA TYR A 71 -3.63 -20.28 -6.23
C TYR A 71 -2.73 -21.52 -6.29
N GLU A 72 -3.13 -22.57 -7.01
CA GLU A 72 -2.39 -23.83 -7.06
C GLU A 72 -0.97 -23.63 -7.59
N GLN A 73 -0.82 -22.81 -8.64
CA GLN A 73 0.48 -22.47 -9.20
C GLN A 73 1.33 -21.70 -8.17
N VAL A 74 0.76 -20.71 -7.49
CA VAL A 74 1.49 -19.91 -6.49
C VAL A 74 1.89 -20.75 -5.28
N SER A 75 1.03 -21.65 -4.81
CA SER A 75 1.30 -22.53 -3.67
C SER A 75 2.49 -23.47 -3.91
N THR A 76 2.86 -23.74 -5.17
CA THR A 76 4.11 -24.50 -5.46
C THR A 76 5.39 -23.75 -5.08
N GLY A 77 5.33 -22.43 -4.91
CA GLY A 77 6.49 -21.56 -4.69
C GLY A 77 7.38 -21.33 -5.93
N THR A 78 7.05 -21.92 -7.08
CA THR A 78 7.91 -21.90 -8.28
C THR A 78 7.66 -20.69 -9.20
N THR A 79 6.49 -20.04 -9.09
CA THR A 79 6.11 -18.91 -9.94
C THR A 79 6.86 -17.61 -9.61
N GLY A 80 7.43 -17.53 -8.41
CA GLY A 80 8.04 -16.34 -7.83
C GLY A 80 7.05 -15.33 -7.25
N HIS A 81 5.74 -15.55 -7.41
CA HIS A 81 4.74 -14.66 -6.82
C HIS A 81 4.74 -14.76 -5.30
N ALA A 82 4.60 -13.61 -4.63
CA ALA A 82 4.18 -13.52 -3.24
C ALA A 82 2.66 -13.49 -3.16
N GLU A 83 2.10 -14.08 -2.10
CA GLU A 83 0.80 -13.68 -1.58
C GLU A 83 0.90 -12.23 -1.08
N VAL A 84 0.02 -11.37 -1.58
CA VAL A 84 -0.02 -9.95 -1.27
C VAL A 84 -1.42 -9.47 -0.97
N VAL A 85 -1.50 -8.34 -0.28
CA VAL A 85 -2.71 -7.51 -0.25
C VAL A 85 -2.46 -6.17 -0.90
N LYS A 86 -3.40 -5.70 -1.72
CA LYS A 86 -3.46 -4.32 -2.20
C LYS A 86 -4.38 -3.53 -1.29
N ILE A 87 -3.80 -2.65 -0.48
CA ILE A 87 -4.51 -1.80 0.47
C ILE A 87 -4.79 -0.47 -0.20
N THR A 88 -6.06 -0.07 -0.25
CA THR A 88 -6.50 1.25 -0.72
C THR A 88 -6.97 2.06 0.47
N TYR A 89 -6.45 3.28 0.65
CA TYR A 89 -6.65 4.07 1.86
C TYR A 89 -6.85 5.56 1.55
N ASP A 90 -7.50 6.27 2.47
CA ASP A 90 -7.67 7.71 2.44
C ASP A 90 -6.57 8.42 3.21
N LYS A 91 -5.76 9.21 2.50
CA LYS A 91 -4.61 9.98 3.03
C LYS A 91 -4.99 10.98 4.12
N ASN A 92 -6.26 11.36 4.23
CA ASN A 92 -6.70 12.28 5.29
C ASN A 92 -6.93 11.58 6.63
N VAL A 93 -7.04 10.24 6.63
CA VAL A 93 -7.39 9.45 7.81
C VAL A 93 -6.22 8.56 8.23
N THR A 94 -5.54 7.93 7.28
CA THR A 94 -4.32 7.13 7.54
C THR A 94 -3.24 7.44 6.50
N ASN A 95 -2.01 6.99 6.76
CA ASN A 95 -0.84 7.27 5.91
C ASN A 95 0.09 6.05 5.86
N LEU A 96 1.17 6.16 5.08
CA LEU A 96 2.12 5.06 4.90
C LEU A 96 2.84 4.70 6.20
N ASP A 97 3.16 5.67 7.06
CA ASP A 97 3.88 5.40 8.31
C ASP A 97 3.05 4.51 9.23
N GLU A 98 1.75 4.79 9.36
CA GLU A 98 0.84 3.94 10.11
C GLU A 98 0.66 2.57 9.45
N ILE A 99 0.44 2.54 8.13
CA ILE A 99 0.28 1.28 7.40
C ILE A 99 1.53 0.40 7.60
N PHE A 100 2.74 0.98 7.55
CA PHE A 100 3.97 0.24 7.78
C PHE A 100 4.19 -0.12 9.25
N ASN A 101 3.80 0.73 10.20
CA ASN A 101 3.82 0.37 11.62
C ASN A 101 2.95 -0.85 11.91
N VAL A 102 1.75 -0.91 11.33
CA VAL A 102 0.88 -2.10 11.40
C VAL A 102 1.59 -3.29 10.77
N PHE A 103 2.10 -3.15 9.54
CA PHE A 103 2.82 -4.19 8.81
C PHE A 103 3.90 -4.84 9.67
N PHE A 104 4.90 -4.06 10.10
CA PHE A 104 6.00 -4.55 10.91
C PHE A 104 5.58 -5.10 12.29
N THR A 105 4.41 -4.73 12.80
CA THR A 105 3.91 -5.24 14.08
C THR A 105 3.25 -6.62 13.97
N VAL A 106 2.57 -6.91 12.86
CA VAL A 106 1.63 -8.05 12.76
C VAL A 106 2.19 -9.29 12.05
N HIS A 107 3.35 -9.19 11.41
CA HIS A 107 4.14 -10.33 10.92
C HIS A 107 5.59 -10.23 11.38
N ASP A 108 6.33 -11.33 11.32
CA ASP A 108 7.78 -11.34 11.55
C ASP A 108 8.52 -10.91 10.27
N PRO A 109 9.19 -9.74 10.23
CA PRO A 109 9.91 -9.26 9.06
C PRO A 109 11.35 -9.79 8.96
N THR A 110 11.75 -10.71 9.85
CA THR A 110 13.12 -11.25 9.94
C THR A 110 13.24 -12.68 9.42
N THR A 111 12.12 -13.35 9.16
CA THR A 111 12.08 -14.72 8.64
C THR A 111 12.05 -14.74 7.12
N LEU A 112 13.15 -15.20 6.50
CA LEU A 112 13.25 -15.31 5.05
C LEU A 112 12.29 -16.38 4.52
N ASN A 113 11.43 -16.02 3.56
CA ASN A 113 10.51 -16.92 2.87
C ASN A 113 9.63 -17.77 3.82
N ARG A 114 9.17 -17.15 4.93
CA ARG A 114 8.37 -17.82 5.95
C ARG A 114 7.58 -16.81 6.77
N GLN A 115 6.39 -17.23 7.22
CA GLN A 115 5.69 -16.60 8.33
C GLN A 115 5.07 -17.65 9.25
N GLY A 116 5.64 -17.83 10.44
CA GLY A 116 5.23 -18.90 11.35
C GLY A 116 5.35 -20.28 10.68
N GLY A 117 4.23 -21.03 10.63
CA GLY A 117 4.15 -22.34 9.97
C GLY A 117 4.08 -22.30 8.44
N ASP A 118 3.83 -21.12 7.84
CA ASP A 118 3.71 -20.97 6.40
C ASP A 118 5.10 -20.77 5.79
N VAL A 119 5.60 -21.77 5.06
CA VAL A 119 6.97 -21.80 4.51
C VAL A 119 6.94 -21.79 2.99
N GLY A 120 7.68 -20.87 2.38
CA GLY A 120 7.77 -20.72 0.93
C GLY A 120 8.00 -19.27 0.50
N THR A 121 8.52 -19.10 -0.72
CA THR A 121 8.78 -17.78 -1.32
C THR A 121 7.52 -16.96 -1.51
N GLN A 122 6.36 -17.62 -1.60
CA GLN A 122 5.05 -16.99 -1.65
C GLN A 122 4.67 -16.30 -0.33
N TYR A 123 5.30 -16.67 0.79
CA TYR A 123 5.05 -16.08 2.11
C TYR A 123 6.15 -15.11 2.56
N ARG A 124 7.02 -14.67 1.65
CA ARG A 124 8.11 -13.73 1.96
C ARG A 124 7.55 -12.37 2.41
N SER A 125 8.34 -11.67 3.23
CA SER A 125 8.07 -10.26 3.55
C SER A 125 8.54 -9.35 2.41
N ALA A 126 7.64 -8.55 1.84
CA ALA A 126 7.95 -7.62 0.76
C ALA A 126 7.02 -6.39 0.76
N ILE A 127 7.55 -5.24 0.33
CA ILE A 127 6.79 -4.01 0.08
C ILE A 127 6.91 -3.70 -1.41
N PHE A 128 5.77 -3.71 -2.10
CA PHE A 128 5.69 -3.40 -3.53
C PHE A 128 5.32 -1.93 -3.74
N TYR A 129 6.30 -1.11 -4.09
CA TYR A 129 6.12 0.34 -4.27
C TYR A 129 5.77 0.68 -5.72
N LYS A 130 4.87 1.66 -5.92
CA LYS A 130 4.51 2.16 -7.26
C LYS A 130 5.28 3.41 -7.70
N ASN A 131 6.01 4.06 -6.78
CA ASN A 131 6.81 5.25 -7.03
C ASN A 131 7.91 5.44 -5.97
N GLU A 132 8.84 6.36 -6.23
CA GLU A 132 9.97 6.63 -5.34
C GLU A 132 9.56 7.16 -3.96
N ALA A 133 8.42 7.87 -3.85
CA ALA A 133 7.93 8.34 -2.56
C ALA A 133 7.55 7.17 -1.62
N GLN A 134 6.87 6.15 -2.14
CA GLN A 134 6.56 4.93 -1.38
C GLN A 134 7.81 4.14 -1.01
N LYS A 135 8.76 4.03 -1.95
CA LYS A 135 10.05 3.37 -1.71
C LYS A 135 10.83 4.08 -0.60
N ALA A 136 10.89 5.42 -0.64
CA ALA A 136 11.57 6.22 0.37
C ALA A 136 10.92 6.06 1.75
N ALA A 137 9.59 6.10 1.84
CA ALA A 137 8.86 5.87 3.09
C ALA A 137 9.13 4.46 3.66
N ALA A 138 9.07 3.43 2.82
CA ALA A 138 9.37 2.05 3.22
C ALA A 138 10.82 1.88 3.68
N GLN A 139 11.77 2.55 3.01
CA GLN A 139 13.17 2.54 3.41
C GLN A 139 13.40 3.27 4.74
N SER A 140 12.70 4.39 4.98
CA SER A 140 12.79 5.16 6.23
C SER A 140 12.42 4.30 7.43
N ILE A 141 11.23 3.70 7.41
CA ILE A 141 10.75 2.89 8.53
C ILE A 141 11.65 1.66 8.78
N ILE A 142 12.15 1.00 7.72
CA ILE A 142 13.12 -0.11 7.88
C ILE A 142 14.39 0.39 8.58
N ASN A 143 14.90 1.57 8.22
CA ASN A 143 16.09 2.15 8.83
C ASN A 143 15.85 2.56 10.29
N GLU A 144 14.68 3.12 10.59
CA GLU A 144 14.27 3.49 11.95
C GLU A 144 14.18 2.26 12.85
N LEU A 145 13.53 1.18 12.39
CA LEU A 145 13.41 -0.07 13.12
C LEU A 145 14.79 -0.73 13.35
N LYS A 146 15.69 -0.68 12.36
CA LYS A 146 17.08 -1.16 12.49
C LYS A 146 17.86 -0.33 13.51
N LYS A 147 17.77 1.00 13.44
CA LYS A 147 18.46 1.92 14.36
C LYS A 147 17.97 1.74 15.79
N ALA A 148 16.66 1.57 15.97
CA ALA A 148 16.04 1.33 17.27
C ALA A 148 16.23 -0.10 17.80
N LYS A 149 16.83 -1.01 17.01
CA LYS A 149 17.05 -2.43 17.36
C LYS A 149 15.78 -3.13 17.84
N ILE A 150 14.66 -2.86 17.16
CA ILE A 150 13.34 -3.43 17.52
C ILE A 150 13.32 -4.96 17.38
N TYR A 151 14.08 -5.50 16.42
CA TYR A 151 14.17 -6.94 16.18
C TYR A 151 15.55 -7.47 16.54
N ASN A 152 15.58 -8.68 17.12
CA ASN A 152 16.80 -9.40 17.45
C ASN A 152 17.56 -9.92 16.21
N SER A 153 16.87 -10.00 15.07
CA SER A 153 17.39 -10.47 13.79
C SER A 153 17.22 -9.41 12.71
N ALA A 154 18.02 -9.50 11.66
CA ALA A 154 17.97 -8.54 10.57
C ALA A 154 16.61 -8.58 9.86
N ILE A 155 16.04 -7.40 9.58
CA ILE A 155 14.87 -7.27 8.71
C ILE A 155 15.26 -7.72 7.29
N VAL A 156 14.57 -8.72 6.77
CA VAL A 156 14.75 -9.31 5.42
C VAL A 156 13.68 -8.86 4.42
N THR A 157 12.83 -7.90 4.82
CA THR A 157 11.77 -7.35 3.97
C THR A 157 12.36 -6.72 2.71
N THR A 158 11.92 -7.17 1.54
CA THR A 158 12.37 -6.62 0.25
C THR A 158 11.56 -5.39 -0.15
N LEU A 159 12.20 -4.45 -0.85
CA LEU A 159 11.54 -3.32 -1.51
C LEU A 159 11.53 -3.56 -3.01
N GLU A 160 10.37 -3.88 -3.57
CA GLU A 160 10.23 -4.31 -4.98
C GLU A 160 9.35 -3.30 -5.74
N PRO A 161 9.68 -2.91 -6.98
CA PRO A 161 8.77 -2.11 -7.79
C PRO A 161 7.54 -2.95 -8.17
N LEU A 162 6.33 -2.42 -7.96
CA LEU A 162 5.11 -3.09 -8.37
C LEU A 162 4.97 -3.06 -9.89
N LYS A 163 5.27 -4.20 -10.54
CA LYS A 163 5.09 -4.36 -11.99
C LYS A 163 3.64 -4.68 -12.36
N GLN A 164 3.07 -5.69 -11.71
CA GLN A 164 1.71 -6.15 -11.94
C GLN A 164 1.14 -6.73 -10.65
N PHE A 165 -0.16 -6.54 -10.46
CA PHE A 165 -0.96 -7.17 -9.40
C PHE A 165 -2.00 -8.06 -10.06
N TYR A 166 -2.11 -9.30 -9.61
CA TYR A 166 -3.15 -10.24 -10.01
C TYR A 166 -4.08 -10.47 -8.82
N LYS A 167 -5.37 -10.15 -8.98
CA LYS A 167 -6.36 -10.42 -7.94
C LYS A 167 -6.47 -11.95 -7.77
N ALA A 168 -6.42 -12.42 -6.53
CA ALA A 168 -6.68 -13.82 -6.22
C ALA A 168 -8.17 -14.15 -6.44
N GLU A 169 -8.49 -15.44 -6.50
CA GLU A 169 -9.84 -15.93 -6.74
C GLU A 169 -10.83 -15.39 -5.69
N ASP A 170 -12.11 -15.29 -6.04
CA ASP A 170 -13.11 -14.66 -5.14
C ASP A 170 -13.26 -15.40 -3.80
N TYR A 171 -13.05 -16.73 -3.78
CA TYR A 171 -13.08 -17.51 -2.55
C TYR A 171 -11.90 -17.21 -1.61
N GLN A 172 -10.86 -16.52 -2.08
CA GLN A 172 -9.71 -16.07 -1.29
C GLN A 172 -9.94 -14.73 -0.60
N GLN A 173 -11.00 -13.98 -0.99
CA GLN A 173 -11.29 -12.65 -0.47
C GLN A 173 -12.18 -12.74 0.78
N ASN A 174 -11.94 -11.87 1.76
CA ASN A 174 -12.63 -11.85 3.05
C ASN A 174 -12.61 -13.23 3.74
N TYR A 175 -11.54 -14.01 3.55
CA TYR A 175 -11.54 -15.42 3.92
C TYR A 175 -11.80 -15.61 5.41
N TYR A 176 -11.13 -14.83 6.26
CA TYR A 176 -11.34 -14.89 7.72
C TYR A 176 -12.79 -14.61 8.11
N ALA A 177 -13.40 -13.56 7.53
CA ALA A 177 -14.78 -13.19 7.84
C ALA A 177 -15.77 -14.31 7.48
N ASN A 178 -15.53 -14.99 6.37
CA ASN A 178 -16.39 -16.06 5.85
C ASN A 178 -16.11 -17.43 6.51
N ASN A 179 -14.95 -17.61 7.15
CA ASN A 179 -14.45 -18.92 7.59
C ASN A 179 -13.97 -18.93 9.05
N LYS A 180 -14.52 -18.09 9.94
CA LYS A 180 -14.06 -17.94 11.34
C LYS A 180 -13.93 -19.25 12.13
N ASN A 181 -14.71 -20.27 11.78
CA ASN A 181 -14.69 -21.56 12.47
C ASN A 181 -13.54 -22.48 12.06
N GLN A 182 -12.84 -22.19 10.95
CA GLN A 182 -11.72 -22.98 10.47
C GLN A 182 -10.55 -22.94 11.45
N GLN A 183 -9.85 -24.07 11.57
CA GLN A 183 -8.77 -24.21 12.52
C GLN A 183 -7.65 -23.20 12.28
N TYR A 184 -7.30 -22.95 11.02
CA TYR A 184 -6.30 -21.95 10.64
C TYR A 184 -6.74 -20.53 11.06
N CYS A 185 -8.01 -20.18 10.88
CA CYS A 185 -8.56 -18.90 11.33
C CYS A 185 -8.43 -18.72 12.85
N LYS A 186 -8.74 -19.76 13.63
CA LYS A 186 -8.68 -19.72 15.10
C LYS A 186 -7.26 -19.68 15.65
N LEU A 187 -6.37 -20.48 15.08
CA LEU A 187 -5.02 -20.67 15.63
C LEU A 187 -3.98 -19.70 15.08
N VAL A 188 -4.19 -19.16 13.87
CA VAL A 188 -3.19 -18.33 13.17
C VAL A 188 -3.69 -16.91 12.95
N ILE A 189 -4.88 -16.75 12.39
CA ILE A 189 -5.39 -15.41 12.02
C ILE A 189 -5.88 -14.64 13.25
N GLN A 190 -6.74 -15.27 14.06
CA GLN A 190 -7.37 -14.61 15.21
C GLN A 190 -6.35 -14.03 16.22
N PRO A 191 -5.28 -14.74 16.63
CA PRO A 191 -4.28 -14.15 17.54
C PRO A 191 -3.57 -12.92 16.95
N LYS A 192 -3.39 -12.86 15.62
CA LYS A 192 -2.82 -11.70 14.93
C LYS A 192 -3.78 -10.52 14.93
N ILE A 193 -5.08 -10.77 14.73
CA ILE A 193 -6.13 -9.75 14.83
C ILE A 193 -6.21 -9.22 16.27
N GLU A 194 -6.25 -10.09 17.28
CA GLU A 194 -6.30 -9.68 18.69
C GLU A 194 -5.07 -8.85 19.09
N LYS A 195 -3.87 -9.22 18.60
CA LYS A 195 -2.66 -8.41 18.77
C LYS A 195 -2.82 -7.03 18.14
N PHE A 196 -3.35 -6.96 16.91
CA PHE A 196 -3.62 -5.70 16.23
C PHE A 196 -4.63 -4.85 17.00
N GLU A 197 -5.79 -5.40 17.37
CA GLU A 197 -6.83 -4.71 18.12
C GLU A 197 -6.32 -4.15 19.45
N LYS A 198 -5.46 -4.90 20.15
CA LYS A 198 -4.84 -4.46 21.41
C LYS A 198 -3.88 -3.29 21.21
N LEU A 199 -3.01 -3.35 20.20
CA LEU A 199 -1.95 -2.36 19.98
C LEU A 199 -2.42 -1.11 19.23
N PHE A 200 -3.45 -1.26 18.39
CA PHE A 200 -3.98 -0.21 17.53
C PHE A 200 -5.44 0.13 17.84
N LYS A 201 -5.86 -0.02 19.11
CA LYS A 201 -7.25 0.20 19.57
C LYS A 201 -7.88 1.51 19.08
N ASP A 202 -7.10 2.59 19.06
CA ASP A 202 -7.57 3.93 18.71
C ASP A 202 -7.70 4.14 17.20
N ARG A 203 -7.19 3.18 16.42
CA ARG A 203 -7.11 3.14 14.97
C ARG A 203 -8.01 2.06 14.36
N LEU A 204 -8.91 1.46 15.15
CA LEU A 204 -9.91 0.55 14.63
C LEU A 204 -11.01 1.30 13.88
N LYS A 205 -11.37 0.80 12.70
CA LYS A 205 -12.45 1.35 11.85
C LYS A 205 -13.79 1.40 12.60
N ASN A 206 -14.09 0.37 13.38
CA ASN A 206 -15.26 0.30 14.24
C ASN A 206 -14.80 0.24 15.70
N LYS A 207 -14.81 1.37 16.39
CA LYS A 207 -14.53 1.44 17.83
C LYS A 207 -15.70 0.76 18.55
N LYS A 208 -15.44 -0.34 19.25
CA LYS A 208 -16.40 -1.00 20.13
C LYS A 208 -16.50 -0.26 21.46
#